data_AF-A0AAV8QBM1-F1
#
_entry.id   AF-A0AAV8QBM1-F1
#
_cell.length_a   1.000
_cell.length_b   1.000
_cell.length_c   1.000
_cell.angle_alpha   90.00
_cell.angle_beta   90.00
_cell.angle_gamma   90.00
#
_symmetry.space_group_name_H-M   'P 1'
#
loop_
_entity.id
_entity.type
_entity.pdbx_description
1 polymer ?
#
loop_
_entity_poly.entity_id
_entity_poly.type
_entity_poly.pdbx_seq_one_letter_code
_entity_poly.pdbx_strand_id
1 'polypeptide(L)'
;MESVSRPFPNPNLNIRTLSSSFPRGSFTVSRFPFDQWRNRPRLRAGRRPPVAAVAVANPRSDHDVVVIGAGIIGLAVARQLLLSSDLSVAVVDAAVPCSGATGAGQGYIWMAHKTPGSETWELATRSKQLWEELAESIRDQGKDPAEVLGWKKTGSLLVGRTLEESYMLEERVKLLNQAGLQAEYLPASSLHSEEPALQIGKEGGAALVPDDCQLDASQTVAFIEEGNRQFNSQGRYAEFYNDPALSLLRSSCTQMVEGVQTSKNNLYAKRAVVIAAGAWSGPLMKSLIVQPNLLPIPVKPRKGHLLLLENFKDLQLNHGVMEVGYIDHQVFPSSTRSFTPGAVEDDDTLSSISMTATLDVKRNLLLGSSRQFVGFSREMDESIVKRIWDRAGEFFPALKSLGNKIDKIRVGHRPYMPDGKPVIGPVPGLPNVLLAAGHEGSGLCLALGTAEMVADMILGNPKTIDHTPYSVEGRFC
;
A
#
# COMPACT_ATOMS: atom_id res chain seq x y z
N MET A 1 -27.83 14.69 40.30
CA MET A 1 -28.86 13.71 39.93
C MET A 1 -28.93 13.70 38.41
N GLU A 2 -28.66 12.66 37.64
CA GLU A 2 -28.01 11.36 37.83
C GLU A 2 -27.34 11.06 36.47
N SER A 3 -26.07 10.72 36.52
CA SER A 3 -25.28 10.27 35.37
C SER A 3 -25.37 8.75 35.29
N VAL A 4 -25.82 8.19 34.16
CA VAL A 4 -25.81 6.74 33.94
C VAL A 4 -24.74 6.42 32.90
N SER A 5 -23.53 6.19 33.39
CA SER A 5 -22.43 5.56 32.66
C SER A 5 -22.56 4.03 32.80
N ARG A 6 -22.60 3.31 31.68
CA ARG A 6 -22.50 1.84 31.66
C ARG A 6 -21.03 1.43 31.44
N PRO A 7 -20.46 0.51 32.22
CA PRO A 7 -19.07 0.06 32.04
C PRO A 7 -18.99 -1.08 31.01
N PHE A 8 -17.98 -1.03 30.14
CA PHE A 8 -17.55 -2.16 29.31
C PHE A 8 -16.60 -3.06 30.09
N PRO A 9 -16.64 -4.40 29.90
CA PRO A 9 -15.88 -5.35 30.71
C PRO A 9 -14.41 -5.47 30.29
N ASN A 10 -13.56 -5.53 31.31
CA ASN A 10 -12.11 -5.66 31.31
C ASN A 10 -11.71 -7.16 31.22
N PRO A 11 -10.87 -7.61 30.27
CA PRO A 11 -10.36 -8.97 30.26
C PRO A 11 -8.92 -9.04 30.81
N ASN A 12 -8.79 -9.17 32.13
CA ASN A 12 -7.58 -9.71 32.76
C ASN A 12 -7.61 -11.24 32.63
N LEU A 13 -6.71 -11.82 31.82
CA LEU A 13 -6.50 -13.26 31.77
C LEU A 13 -5.02 -13.59 31.98
N ASN A 14 -4.80 -14.32 33.08
CA ASN A 14 -3.53 -14.83 33.58
C ASN A 14 -2.79 -15.68 32.53
N ILE A 15 -1.55 -15.29 32.23
CA ILE A 15 -0.60 -16.10 31.46
C ILE A 15 -0.01 -17.15 32.40
N ARG A 16 -0.40 -18.41 32.23
CA ARG A 16 0.33 -19.57 32.77
C ARG A 16 1.39 -20.01 31.75
N THR A 17 2.64 -19.90 32.16
CA THR A 17 3.84 -20.44 31.54
C THR A 17 3.74 -21.94 31.29
N LEU A 18 3.93 -22.38 30.04
CA LEU A 18 4.26 -23.76 29.70
C LEU A 18 5.51 -23.76 28.81
N SER A 19 6.63 -24.13 29.43
CA SER A 19 7.88 -24.51 28.79
C SER A 19 7.76 -25.93 28.23
N SER A 20 8.09 -26.13 26.95
CA SER A 20 8.39 -27.47 26.45
C SER A 20 9.58 -27.43 25.48
N SER A 21 10.68 -27.98 25.97
CA SER A 21 11.91 -28.32 25.28
C SER A 21 11.70 -29.31 24.13
N PHE A 22 12.20 -28.99 22.94
CA PHE A 22 12.36 -29.93 21.82
C PHE A 22 13.80 -30.47 21.76
N PRO A 23 14.03 -31.80 21.74
CA PRO A 23 15.36 -32.36 21.54
C PRO A 23 15.75 -32.41 20.06
N ARG A 24 17.02 -32.08 19.80
CA ARG A 24 17.69 -32.13 18.49
C ARG A 24 17.89 -33.59 18.04
N GLY A 25 17.36 -33.95 16.87
CA GLY A 25 17.64 -35.20 16.18
C GLY A 25 18.45 -34.98 14.91
N SER A 26 19.58 -35.67 14.78
CA SER A 26 20.49 -35.66 13.64
C SER A 26 19.91 -36.38 12.42
N PHE A 27 19.95 -35.74 11.24
CA PHE A 27 19.60 -36.39 9.97
C PHE A 27 20.87 -36.87 9.25
N THR A 28 21.04 -38.19 9.16
CA THR A 28 21.99 -38.86 8.26
C THR A 28 21.33 -39.14 6.92
N VAL A 29 21.94 -38.65 5.84
CA VAL A 29 21.52 -38.88 4.44
C VAL A 29 22.07 -40.22 3.96
N SER A 30 21.21 -41.21 3.75
CA SER A 30 21.56 -42.47 3.08
C SER A 30 21.09 -42.45 1.62
N ARG A 31 22.05 -42.52 0.69
CA ARG A 31 21.85 -42.70 -0.76
C ARG A 31 21.22 -44.07 -1.03
N PHE A 32 20.14 -44.12 -1.80
CA PHE A 32 19.60 -45.36 -2.37
C PHE A 32 20.11 -45.57 -3.81
N PRO A 33 20.45 -46.81 -4.22
CA PRO A 33 20.93 -47.09 -5.57
C PRO A 33 19.77 -47.24 -6.56
N PHE A 34 20.02 -46.72 -7.76
CA PHE A 34 19.29 -47.00 -9.01
C PHE A 34 19.39 -48.49 -9.38
N ASP A 35 18.46 -48.92 -10.24
CA ASP A 35 18.33 -50.24 -10.87
C ASP A 35 17.71 -51.37 -10.04
N GLN A 36 16.39 -51.47 -10.17
CA GLN A 36 15.73 -52.71 -10.58
C GLN A 36 14.33 -52.36 -11.09
N TRP A 37 13.73 -53.25 -11.89
CA TRP A 37 12.40 -53.21 -12.53
C TRP A 37 12.44 -53.19 -14.06
N ARG A 38 13.02 -54.26 -14.63
CA ARG A 38 12.60 -54.80 -15.92
C ARG A 38 11.70 -56.03 -15.68
N ASN A 39 10.64 -56.12 -16.47
CA ASN A 39 9.73 -57.26 -16.69
C ASN A 39 8.53 -57.42 -15.74
N ARG A 40 7.36 -56.86 -16.13
CA ARG A 40 6.01 -57.47 -16.00
C ARG A 40 5.07 -57.02 -17.13
N PRO A 41 4.06 -57.84 -17.51
CA PRO A 41 3.50 -57.89 -18.87
C PRO A 41 2.40 -56.85 -19.16
N ARG A 42 2.24 -56.50 -20.44
CA ARG A 42 1.22 -55.57 -20.96
C ARG A 42 -0.20 -56.11 -20.74
N LEU A 43 -0.92 -55.53 -19.79
CA LEU A 43 -2.37 -55.72 -19.62
C LEU A 43 -3.13 -54.80 -20.59
N ARG A 44 -4.09 -55.38 -21.33
CA ARG A 44 -4.98 -54.67 -22.26
C ARG A 44 -5.77 -53.57 -21.53
N ALA A 45 -5.78 -52.38 -22.11
CA ALA A 45 -6.55 -51.23 -21.62
C ALA A 45 -8.06 -51.48 -21.80
N GLY A 46 -8.74 -51.87 -20.72
CA GLY A 46 -10.19 -51.74 -20.61
C GLY A 46 -10.56 -50.28 -20.36
N ARG A 47 -11.44 -49.71 -21.19
CA ARG A 47 -12.04 -48.38 -20.98
C ARG A 47 -12.71 -48.34 -19.60
N ARG A 48 -12.12 -47.61 -18.65
CA ARG A 48 -12.84 -47.14 -17.46
C ARG A 48 -13.82 -46.06 -17.91
N PRO A 49 -15.08 -46.05 -17.44
CA PRO A 49 -15.96 -44.92 -17.68
C PRO A 49 -15.32 -43.67 -17.03
N PRO A 50 -15.52 -42.47 -17.59
CA PRO A 50 -15.05 -41.27 -16.92
C PRO A 50 -15.76 -41.19 -15.57
N VAL A 51 -14.98 -41.25 -14.49
CA VAL A 51 -15.46 -40.80 -13.19
C VAL A 51 -15.75 -39.32 -13.40
N ALA A 52 -17.02 -38.95 -13.50
CA ALA A 52 -17.42 -37.56 -13.46
C ALA A 52 -16.79 -36.98 -12.20
N ALA A 53 -15.85 -36.06 -12.37
CA ALA A 53 -15.41 -35.23 -11.28
C ALA A 53 -16.67 -34.55 -10.76
N VAL A 54 -17.17 -35.00 -9.61
CA VAL A 54 -18.21 -34.26 -8.90
C VAL A 54 -17.54 -32.93 -8.58
N ALA A 55 -17.88 -31.89 -9.34
CA ALA A 55 -17.47 -30.53 -9.01
C ALA A 55 -18.06 -30.26 -7.63
N VAL A 56 -17.22 -30.34 -6.60
CA VAL A 56 -17.59 -29.93 -5.25
C VAL A 56 -17.91 -28.45 -5.38
N ALA A 57 -19.19 -28.11 -5.27
CA ALA A 57 -19.61 -26.72 -5.35
C ALA A 57 -18.88 -25.93 -4.25
N ASN A 58 -18.33 -24.77 -4.62
CA ASN A 58 -17.65 -23.92 -3.66
C ASN A 58 -18.62 -23.58 -2.49
N PRO A 59 -18.18 -23.71 -1.23
CA PRO A 59 -18.98 -23.34 -0.06
C PRO A 59 -19.48 -21.91 -0.17
N ARG A 60 -20.74 -21.72 0.23
CA ARG A 60 -21.41 -20.42 0.27
C ARG A 60 -21.14 -19.74 1.62
N SER A 61 -20.84 -18.44 1.58
CA SER A 61 -20.77 -17.57 2.76
C SER A 61 -21.47 -16.25 2.45
N ASP A 62 -22.30 -15.75 3.36
CA ASP A 62 -23.11 -14.54 3.18
C ASP A 62 -22.64 -13.42 4.10
N HIS A 63 -22.39 -12.23 3.54
CA HIS A 63 -21.92 -11.04 4.25
C HIS A 63 -22.66 -9.79 3.76
N ASP A 64 -22.63 -8.69 4.51
CA ASP A 64 -23.18 -7.42 4.02
C ASP A 64 -22.24 -6.79 2.99
N VAL A 65 -20.94 -6.82 3.25
CA VAL A 65 -19.91 -6.27 2.36
C VAL A 65 -18.80 -7.30 2.13
N VAL A 66 -18.36 -7.44 0.87
CA VAL A 66 -17.18 -8.22 0.50
C VAL A 66 -16.10 -7.28 -0.03
N VAL A 67 -14.93 -7.27 0.59
CA VAL A 67 -13.77 -6.45 0.19
C VAL A 67 -12.71 -7.34 -0.46
N ILE A 68 -12.38 -7.08 -1.73
CA ILE A 68 -11.35 -7.78 -2.47
C ILE A 68 -10.03 -7.02 -2.37
N GLY A 69 -9.06 -7.59 -1.66
CA GLY A 69 -7.73 -7.04 -1.42
C GLY A 69 -7.48 -6.75 0.06
N ALA A 70 -6.48 -7.40 0.65
CA ALA A 70 -6.01 -7.25 2.02
C ALA A 70 -4.73 -6.40 2.12
N GLY A 71 -4.58 -5.44 1.20
CA GLY A 71 -3.66 -4.31 1.37
C GLY A 71 -4.21 -3.29 2.36
N ILE A 72 -3.45 -2.21 2.61
CA ILE A 72 -3.87 -1.17 3.56
C ILE A 72 -5.25 -0.59 3.24
N ILE A 73 -5.57 -0.35 1.96
CA ILE A 73 -6.86 0.23 1.55
C ILE A 73 -8.02 -0.68 1.96
N GLY A 74 -7.99 -1.95 1.55
CA GLY A 74 -9.10 -2.87 1.81
C GLY A 74 -9.28 -3.19 3.30
N LEU A 75 -8.17 -3.36 4.04
CA LEU A 75 -8.24 -3.58 5.48
C LEU A 75 -8.73 -2.35 6.25
N ALA A 76 -8.35 -1.14 5.81
CA ALA A 76 -8.87 0.11 6.37
C ALA A 76 -10.38 0.26 6.09
N VAL A 77 -10.85 -0.04 4.87
CA VAL A 77 -12.28 -0.05 4.53
C VAL A 77 -13.04 -1.02 5.43
N ALA A 78 -12.54 -2.25 5.60
CA ALA A 78 -13.16 -3.23 6.49
C ALA A 78 -13.22 -2.71 7.93
N ARG A 79 -12.12 -2.16 8.45
CA ARG A 79 -12.05 -1.56 9.79
C ARG A 79 -13.08 -0.43 9.96
N GLN A 80 -13.16 0.49 9.01
CA GLN A 80 -14.08 1.61 9.09
C GLN A 80 -15.53 1.14 9.14
N LEU A 81 -15.92 0.18 8.29
CA LEU A 81 -17.28 -0.39 8.28
C LEU A 81 -17.61 -1.13 9.58
N LEU A 82 -16.65 -1.90 10.13
CA LEU A 82 -16.83 -2.63 11.38
C LEU A 82 -17.02 -1.70 12.58
N LEU A 83 -16.30 -0.58 12.62
CA LEU A 83 -16.38 0.41 13.70
C LEU A 83 -17.62 1.32 13.61
N SER A 84 -18.11 1.61 12.41
CA SER A 84 -19.16 2.62 12.18
C SER A 84 -20.56 2.06 11.96
N SER A 85 -20.73 0.74 11.97
CA SER A 85 -22.01 0.09 11.69
C SER A 85 -22.13 -1.28 12.37
N ASP A 86 -23.25 -1.98 12.12
CA ASP A 86 -23.46 -3.39 12.49
C ASP A 86 -23.23 -4.36 11.31
N LEU A 87 -22.69 -3.89 10.19
CA LEU A 87 -22.49 -4.71 9.00
C LEU A 87 -21.45 -5.81 9.22
N SER A 88 -21.69 -6.94 8.55
CA SER A 88 -20.73 -8.04 8.41
C SER A 88 -19.85 -7.83 7.18
N VAL A 89 -18.53 -8.02 7.34
CA VAL A 89 -17.53 -7.79 6.30
C VAL A 89 -16.70 -9.05 6.08
N ALA A 90 -16.57 -9.47 4.83
CA ALA A 90 -15.56 -10.45 4.42
C ALA A 90 -14.42 -9.78 3.66
N VAL A 91 -13.18 -10.08 4.03
CA VAL A 91 -12.00 -9.68 3.25
C VAL A 91 -11.42 -10.89 2.55
N VAL A 92 -11.23 -10.78 1.24
CA VAL A 92 -10.64 -11.83 0.41
C VAL A 92 -9.38 -11.33 -0.29
N ASP A 93 -8.32 -12.14 -0.29
CA ASP A 93 -7.07 -11.82 -0.98
C ASP A 93 -6.43 -13.08 -1.60
N ALA A 94 -5.74 -12.89 -2.73
CA ALA A 94 -4.99 -13.93 -3.41
C ALA A 94 -3.78 -14.43 -2.61
N ALA A 95 -3.29 -13.64 -1.66
CA ALA A 95 -2.17 -13.92 -0.77
C ALA A 95 -2.57 -13.63 0.70
N VAL A 96 -1.58 -13.33 1.54
CA VAL A 96 -1.77 -12.86 2.92
C VAL A 96 -1.70 -11.34 2.99
N PRO A 97 -2.24 -10.71 4.05
CA PRO A 97 -2.17 -9.26 4.25
C PRO A 97 -0.78 -8.66 4.05
N CYS A 98 -0.73 -7.41 3.57
CA CYS A 98 0.51 -6.66 3.35
C CYS A 98 1.45 -7.22 2.25
N SER A 99 1.08 -8.28 1.51
CA SER A 99 1.95 -8.91 0.49
C SER A 99 2.14 -8.11 -0.82
N GLY A 100 1.37 -7.04 -1.01
CA GLY A 100 1.39 -6.20 -2.20
C GLY A 100 2.25 -4.94 -2.06
N ALA A 101 1.82 -3.86 -2.72
CA ALA A 101 2.47 -2.55 -2.64
C ALA A 101 2.61 -2.01 -1.21
N THR A 102 1.68 -2.37 -0.31
CA THR A 102 1.69 -1.96 1.09
C THR A 102 2.97 -2.39 1.81
N GLY A 103 3.31 -3.69 1.83
CA GLY A 103 4.51 -4.18 2.51
C GLY A 103 5.82 -3.83 1.79
N ALA A 104 5.73 -3.50 0.51
CA ALA A 104 6.86 -2.99 -0.26
C ALA A 104 7.10 -1.48 -0.09
N GLY A 105 6.21 -0.73 0.60
CA GLY A 105 6.29 0.71 0.77
C GLY A 105 7.25 1.19 1.87
N GLN A 106 7.47 2.51 1.94
CA GLN A 106 8.31 3.19 2.94
C GLN A 106 7.53 3.70 4.16
N GLY A 107 6.20 3.81 4.07
CA GLY A 107 5.37 4.20 5.22
C GLY A 107 5.28 5.68 5.53
N TYR A 108 5.66 6.56 4.61
CA TYR A 108 5.53 8.01 4.84
C TYR A 108 4.08 8.49 4.78
N ILE A 109 3.74 9.40 5.69
CA ILE A 109 2.49 10.17 5.76
C ILE A 109 2.88 11.65 5.61
N TRP A 110 3.37 12.00 4.42
CA TRP A 110 4.00 13.30 4.15
C TRP A 110 3.13 14.21 3.30
N MET A 111 3.11 15.48 3.67
CA MET A 111 2.46 16.57 2.95
C MET A 111 3.45 17.43 2.16
N ALA A 112 4.75 17.41 2.48
CA ALA A 112 5.76 18.28 1.85
C ALA A 112 5.76 18.23 0.31
N HIS A 113 5.56 17.05 -0.27
CA HIS A 113 5.53 16.84 -1.72
C HIS A 113 4.15 16.99 -2.36
N LYS A 114 3.10 17.22 -1.56
CA LYS A 114 1.71 17.39 -2.03
C LYS A 114 1.42 18.84 -2.35
N THR A 115 0.51 19.09 -3.28
CA THR A 115 0.20 20.44 -3.76
C THR A 115 -1.12 20.91 -3.16
N PRO A 116 -1.13 21.99 -2.35
CA PRO A 116 -2.35 22.63 -1.87
C PRO A 116 -3.32 22.95 -3.00
N GLY A 117 -4.62 22.75 -2.75
CA GLY A 117 -5.68 22.99 -3.74
C GLY A 117 -5.76 21.98 -4.88
N SER A 118 -4.86 20.99 -4.95
CA SER A 118 -5.04 19.88 -5.89
C SER A 118 -6.24 19.01 -5.50
N GLU A 119 -6.79 18.28 -6.47
CA GLU A 119 -7.93 17.37 -6.26
C GLU A 119 -7.66 16.27 -5.22
N THR A 120 -6.41 16.02 -4.82
CA THR A 120 -6.08 15.04 -3.76
C THR A 120 -5.78 15.67 -2.40
N TRP A 121 -5.75 17.00 -2.32
CA TRP A 121 -5.32 17.73 -1.13
C TRP A 121 -6.22 17.49 0.08
N GLU A 122 -7.54 17.60 -0.11
CA GLU A 122 -8.52 17.41 0.97
C GLU A 122 -8.48 15.98 1.50
N LEU A 123 -8.43 14.98 0.60
CA LEU A 123 -8.30 13.59 0.98
C LEU A 123 -7.00 13.30 1.73
N ALA A 124 -5.87 13.88 1.29
CA ALA A 124 -4.59 13.73 1.98
C ALA A 124 -4.61 14.36 3.37
N THR A 125 -5.16 15.56 3.49
CA THR A 125 -5.25 16.31 4.75
C THR A 125 -6.13 15.57 5.75
N ARG A 126 -7.33 15.14 5.33
CA ARG A 126 -8.24 14.36 6.19
C ARG A 126 -7.63 13.02 6.58
N SER A 127 -6.98 12.32 5.65
CA SER A 127 -6.36 11.03 5.95
C SER A 127 -5.17 11.18 6.90
N LYS A 128 -4.36 12.24 6.80
CA LYS A 128 -3.31 12.56 7.79
C LYS A 128 -3.91 12.78 9.17
N GLN A 129 -4.98 13.58 9.27
CA GLN A 129 -5.68 13.81 10.54
C GLN A 129 -6.17 12.49 11.16
N LEU A 130 -6.80 11.62 10.36
CA LEU A 130 -7.26 10.31 10.83
C LEU A 130 -6.11 9.41 11.32
N TRP A 131 -4.94 9.50 10.71
CA TRP A 131 -3.75 8.79 11.18
C TRP A 131 -3.24 9.33 12.52
N GLU A 132 -3.24 10.65 12.69
CA GLU A 132 -2.86 11.30 13.95
C GLU A 132 -3.85 10.97 15.07
N GLU A 133 -5.16 11.01 14.80
CA GLU A 133 -6.22 10.60 15.72
C GLU A 133 -6.07 9.13 16.13
N LEU A 134 -5.72 8.25 15.18
CA LEU A 134 -5.46 6.84 15.49
C LEU A 134 -4.23 6.66 16.39
N ALA A 135 -3.14 7.37 16.10
CA ALA A 135 -1.95 7.33 16.93
C ALA A 135 -2.24 7.85 18.34
N GLU A 136 -3.01 8.92 18.48
CA GLU A 136 -3.38 9.46 19.79
C GLU A 136 -4.30 8.51 20.56
N SER A 137 -5.28 7.90 19.90
CA SER A 137 -6.14 6.89 20.51
C SER A 137 -5.35 5.69 21.07
N ILE A 138 -4.24 5.32 20.44
CA ILE A 138 -3.34 4.27 20.96
C ILE A 138 -2.63 4.73 22.24
N ARG A 139 -2.20 6.00 22.30
CA ARG A 139 -1.63 6.59 23.53
C ARG A 139 -2.63 6.63 24.66
N ASP A 140 -3.87 7.03 24.38
CA ASP A 140 -4.96 7.08 25.37
C ASP A 140 -5.27 5.70 25.98
N GLN A 141 -4.99 4.63 25.23
CA GLN A 141 -5.09 3.25 25.71
C GLN A 141 -3.85 2.79 26.51
N GLY A 142 -2.89 3.67 26.78
CA GLY A 142 -1.67 3.39 27.51
C GLY A 142 -0.62 2.59 26.71
N LYS A 143 -0.70 2.57 25.37
CA LYS A 143 0.25 1.89 24.48
C LYS A 143 1.11 2.91 23.75
N ASP A 144 2.29 2.50 23.29
CA ASP A 144 3.15 3.35 22.46
C ASP A 144 2.82 3.18 20.96
N PRO A 145 2.39 4.24 20.25
CA PRO A 145 2.17 4.19 18.80
C PRO A 145 3.42 3.80 18.00
N ALA A 146 4.62 4.08 18.51
CA ALA A 146 5.87 3.67 17.87
C ALA A 146 6.04 2.14 17.89
N GLU A 147 5.58 1.45 18.93
CA GLU A 147 5.62 -0.01 19.03
C GLU A 147 4.45 -0.67 18.28
N VAL A 148 3.28 -0.02 18.26
CA VAL A 148 2.06 -0.59 17.67
C VAL A 148 1.98 -0.38 16.16
N LEU A 149 2.31 0.82 15.68
CA LEU A 149 2.19 1.20 14.27
C LEU A 149 3.54 1.41 13.59
N GLY A 150 4.64 1.46 14.34
CA GLY A 150 5.88 2.07 13.86
C GLY A 150 5.76 3.58 13.71
N TRP A 151 4.82 4.23 14.40
CA TRP A 151 4.52 5.65 14.24
C TRP A 151 5.69 6.54 14.71
N LYS A 152 6.13 7.44 13.82
CA LYS A 152 7.16 8.43 14.12
C LYS A 152 6.76 9.79 13.57
N LYS A 153 6.85 10.83 14.41
CA LYS A 153 6.77 12.23 13.98
C LYS A 153 8.18 12.73 13.68
N THR A 154 8.74 12.30 12.54
CA THR A 154 10.12 12.63 12.13
C THR A 154 10.22 13.97 11.44
N GLY A 155 9.11 14.56 10.99
CA GLY A 155 9.12 15.56 9.93
C GLY A 155 9.60 14.98 8.60
N SER A 156 9.51 15.81 7.56
CA SER A 156 10.02 15.48 6.23
C SER A 156 10.75 16.67 5.58
N LEU A 157 11.72 16.35 4.73
CA LEU A 157 12.50 17.27 3.93
C LEU A 157 12.30 16.94 2.44
N LEU A 158 11.73 17.87 1.69
CA LEU A 158 11.79 17.86 0.23
C LEU A 158 13.02 18.64 -0.22
N VAL A 159 14.00 18.00 -0.86
CA VAL A 159 15.34 18.55 -1.08
C VAL A 159 15.65 18.80 -2.56
N GLY A 160 16.26 19.94 -2.83
CA GLY A 160 16.74 20.38 -4.14
C GLY A 160 18.23 20.68 -4.10
N ARG A 161 18.91 20.52 -5.24
CA ARG A 161 20.36 20.67 -5.39
C ARG A 161 20.76 21.80 -6.33
N THR A 162 19.81 22.35 -7.10
CA THR A 162 20.04 23.48 -8.00
C THR A 162 19.37 24.74 -7.47
N LEU A 163 19.83 25.89 -7.98
CA LEU A 163 19.25 27.19 -7.62
C LEU A 163 17.77 27.29 -8.03
N GLU A 164 17.40 26.69 -9.16
CA GLU A 164 16.01 26.63 -9.63
C GLU A 164 15.12 25.78 -8.71
N GLU A 165 15.63 24.63 -8.25
CA GLU A 165 14.93 23.78 -7.30
C GLU A 165 14.77 24.48 -5.94
N SER A 166 15.78 25.24 -5.51
CA SER A 166 15.72 26.05 -4.29
C SER A 166 14.62 27.11 -4.34
N TYR A 167 14.50 27.87 -5.44
CA TYR A 167 13.39 28.82 -5.62
C TYR A 167 12.01 28.14 -5.64
N MET A 168 11.91 26.96 -6.27
CA MET A 168 10.68 26.16 -6.24
C MET A 168 10.30 25.78 -4.81
N LEU A 169 11.27 25.40 -3.98
CA LEU A 169 11.05 25.00 -2.60
C LEU A 169 10.63 26.17 -1.71
N GLU A 170 11.18 27.37 -1.92
CA GLU A 170 10.73 28.60 -1.25
C GLU A 170 9.25 28.89 -1.54
N GLU A 171 8.85 28.86 -2.81
CA GLU A 171 7.45 29.05 -3.20
C GLU A 171 6.55 27.95 -2.64
N ARG A 172 7.03 26.70 -2.63
CA ARG A 172 6.30 25.58 -2.04
C ARG A 172 6.04 25.80 -0.55
N VAL A 173 7.04 26.25 0.22
CA VAL A 173 6.88 26.56 1.64
C VAL A 173 5.83 27.65 1.85
N LYS A 174 5.80 28.69 1.01
CA LYS A 174 4.76 29.73 1.08
C LYS A 174 3.37 29.13 0.87
N LEU A 175 3.19 28.28 -0.15
CA LEU A 175 1.91 27.62 -0.44
C LEU A 175 1.46 26.69 0.69
N LEU A 176 2.37 25.91 1.27
CA LEU A 176 2.05 25.01 2.39
C LEU A 176 1.62 25.80 3.64
N ASN A 177 2.32 26.90 3.95
CA ASN A 177 1.95 27.79 5.05
C ASN A 177 0.58 28.47 4.84
N GLN A 178 0.30 28.93 3.62
CA GLN A 178 -1.02 29.48 3.26
C GLN A 178 -2.14 28.44 3.40
N ALA A 179 -1.83 27.16 3.20
CA ALA A 179 -2.75 26.04 3.39
C ALA A 179 -2.85 25.57 4.86
N GLY A 180 -2.19 26.25 5.80
CA GLY A 180 -2.27 25.98 7.23
C GLY A 180 -1.29 24.93 7.78
N LEU A 181 -0.34 24.45 6.97
CA LEU A 181 0.75 23.60 7.45
C LEU A 181 1.89 24.46 7.99
N GLN A 182 2.60 23.98 9.01
CA GLN A 182 3.87 24.59 9.40
C GLN A 182 4.95 24.07 8.45
N ALA A 183 5.50 24.97 7.62
CA ALA A 183 6.59 24.63 6.72
C ALA A 183 7.70 25.69 6.77
N GLU A 184 8.95 25.25 6.67
CA GLU A 184 10.11 26.11 6.69
C GLU A 184 11.01 25.84 5.49
N TYR A 185 11.55 26.91 4.90
CA TYR A 185 12.57 26.78 3.87
C TYR A 185 13.96 26.84 4.52
N LEU A 186 14.77 25.82 4.27
CA LEU A 186 16.13 25.71 4.76
C LEU A 186 17.12 25.84 3.59
N PRO A 187 17.91 26.93 3.51
CA PRO A 187 19.04 26.97 2.57
C PRO A 187 20.11 25.95 2.99
N ALA A 188 20.97 25.55 2.04
CA ALA A 188 22.02 24.55 2.28
C ALA A 188 22.89 24.81 3.53
N SER A 189 23.16 26.08 3.86
CA SER A 189 23.94 26.47 5.04
C SER A 189 23.27 26.11 6.36
N SER A 190 21.94 26.25 6.45
CA SER A 190 21.16 25.96 7.66
C SER A 190 20.81 24.47 7.73
N LEU A 191 20.53 23.86 6.58
CA LEU A 191 20.21 22.44 6.48
C LEU A 191 21.32 21.53 7.03
N HIS A 192 22.59 21.91 6.91
CA HIS A 192 23.70 21.11 7.45
C HIS A 192 23.63 20.93 8.97
N SER A 193 23.03 21.88 9.71
CA SER A 193 22.83 21.73 11.15
C SER A 193 21.67 20.78 11.49
N GLU A 194 20.62 20.76 10.66
CA GLU A 194 19.44 19.91 10.82
C GLU A 194 19.68 18.46 10.35
N GLU A 195 20.42 18.29 9.26
CA GLU A 195 20.71 17.00 8.65
C GLU A 195 22.19 16.92 8.22
N PRO A 196 23.13 16.73 9.17
CA PRO A 196 24.57 16.84 8.89
C PRO A 196 25.11 15.86 7.86
N ALA A 197 24.43 14.73 7.71
CA ALA A 197 24.85 13.67 6.81
C ALA A 197 24.42 13.91 5.35
N LEU A 198 23.49 14.85 5.13
CA LEU A 198 22.94 15.20 3.83
C LEU A 198 23.83 16.23 3.12
N GLN A 199 24.01 16.04 1.81
CA GLN A 199 24.81 16.90 0.94
C GLN A 199 24.04 17.25 -0.32
N ILE A 200 23.73 18.54 -0.49
CA ILE A 200 22.93 19.04 -1.62
C ILE A 200 23.64 20.09 -2.47
N GLY A 201 24.85 20.52 -2.09
CA GLY A 201 25.57 21.62 -2.74
C GLY A 201 25.15 22.99 -2.21
N LYS A 202 25.95 24.02 -2.49
CA LYS A 202 25.78 25.37 -1.91
C LYS A 202 24.51 26.08 -2.39
N GLU A 203 24.09 25.79 -3.62
CA GLU A 203 22.91 26.40 -4.27
C GLU A 203 21.62 25.65 -3.94
N GLY A 204 21.69 24.53 -3.22
CA GLY A 204 20.54 23.72 -2.85
C GLY A 204 19.76 24.27 -1.66
N GLY A 205 18.60 23.69 -1.42
CA GLY A 205 17.74 23.98 -0.27
C GLY A 205 16.78 22.83 0.03
N ALA A 206 15.99 23.00 1.07
CA ALA A 206 14.96 22.04 1.47
C ALA A 206 13.69 22.74 1.95
N ALA A 207 12.53 22.15 1.67
CA ALA A 207 11.29 22.45 2.37
C ALA A 207 11.12 21.44 3.50
N LEU A 208 11.17 21.92 4.75
CA LEU A 208 10.93 21.16 5.96
C LEU A 208 9.45 21.26 6.34
N VAL A 209 8.82 20.11 6.62
CA VAL A 209 7.49 20.02 7.25
C VAL A 209 7.62 19.19 8.53
N PRO A 210 7.73 19.80 9.73
CA PRO A 210 7.99 19.08 10.98
C PRO A 210 6.82 18.19 11.43
N ASP A 211 5.59 18.50 11.01
CA ASP A 211 4.39 17.73 11.36
C ASP A 211 4.17 16.47 10.49
N ASP A 212 5.05 16.24 9.51
CA ASP A 212 5.00 15.04 8.70
C ASP A 212 5.42 13.80 9.50
N CYS A 213 4.73 12.69 9.23
CA CYS A 213 4.85 11.46 10.01
C CYS A 213 5.25 10.27 9.14
N GLN A 214 5.62 9.17 9.80
CA GLN A 214 5.92 7.89 9.18
C GLN A 214 5.34 6.77 10.04
N LEU A 215 5.02 5.63 9.42
CA LEU A 215 4.64 4.39 10.07
C LEU A 215 5.42 3.20 9.50
N ASP A 216 5.34 2.05 10.16
CA ASP A 216 5.76 0.77 9.59
C ASP A 216 4.54 0.04 9.00
N ALA A 217 4.62 -0.28 7.70
CA ALA A 217 3.50 -0.87 6.98
C ALA A 217 3.08 -2.24 7.54
N SER A 218 4.04 -3.06 7.97
CA SER A 218 3.76 -4.40 8.50
C SER A 218 3.10 -4.34 9.87
N GLN A 219 3.63 -3.53 10.79
CA GLN A 219 3.03 -3.32 12.12
C GLN A 219 1.62 -2.72 12.01
N THR A 220 1.46 -1.69 11.18
CA THR A 220 0.16 -1.03 10.96
C THR A 220 -0.88 -2.00 10.40
N VAL A 221 -0.53 -2.80 9.39
CA VAL A 221 -1.46 -3.79 8.84
C VAL A 221 -1.81 -4.86 9.87
N ALA A 222 -0.83 -5.38 10.62
CA ALA A 222 -1.09 -6.36 11.67
C ALA A 222 -2.03 -5.82 12.75
N PHE A 223 -1.85 -4.57 13.18
CA PHE A 223 -2.74 -3.90 14.13
C PHE A 223 -4.18 -3.77 13.60
N ILE A 224 -4.35 -3.32 12.35
CA ILE A 224 -5.67 -3.19 11.73
C ILE A 224 -6.34 -4.57 11.57
N GLU A 225 -5.60 -5.57 11.10
CA GLU A 225 -6.07 -6.94 10.93
C GLU A 225 -6.52 -7.55 12.28
N GLU A 226 -5.70 -7.41 13.33
CA GLU A 226 -6.05 -7.86 14.68
C GLU A 226 -7.30 -7.14 15.21
N GLY A 227 -7.39 -5.82 15.01
CA GLY A 227 -8.59 -5.05 15.35
C GLY A 227 -9.85 -5.57 14.66
N ASN A 228 -9.76 -5.87 13.36
CA ASN A 228 -10.89 -6.44 12.61
C ASN A 228 -11.28 -7.83 13.13
N ARG A 229 -10.30 -8.68 13.50
CA ARG A 229 -10.53 -10.02 14.06
C ARG A 229 -11.36 -10.03 15.33
N GLN A 230 -11.33 -8.96 16.13
CA GLN A 230 -12.15 -8.87 17.35
C GLN A 230 -13.66 -9.01 17.05
N PHE A 231 -14.09 -8.63 15.85
CA PHE A 231 -15.48 -8.73 15.39
C PHE A 231 -15.88 -10.13 14.90
N ASN A 232 -14.94 -11.08 14.77
CA ASN A 232 -15.24 -12.46 14.37
C ASN A 232 -16.14 -13.16 15.41
N SER A 233 -15.91 -12.90 16.70
CA SER A 233 -16.73 -13.44 17.80
C SER A 233 -18.22 -13.05 17.71
N GLN A 234 -18.52 -11.95 17.01
CA GLN A 234 -19.87 -11.44 16.76
C GLN A 234 -20.42 -11.91 15.40
N GLY A 235 -19.67 -12.73 14.65
CA GLY A 235 -20.02 -13.15 13.29
C GLY A 235 -19.93 -12.03 12.25
N ARG A 236 -19.27 -10.91 12.58
CA ARG A 236 -19.25 -9.71 11.75
C ARG A 236 -18.01 -9.58 10.87
N TYR A 237 -17.00 -10.41 11.06
CA TYR A 237 -15.79 -10.37 10.24
C TYR A 237 -15.31 -11.76 9.85
N ALA A 238 -14.93 -11.94 8.58
CA ALA A 238 -14.37 -13.17 8.04
C ALA A 238 -13.22 -12.89 7.06
N GLU A 239 -12.24 -13.79 7.04
CA GLU A 239 -11.01 -13.66 6.25
C GLU A 239 -10.85 -14.84 5.30
N PHE A 240 -10.58 -14.54 4.04
CA PHE A 240 -10.38 -15.52 2.97
C PHE A 240 -9.06 -15.24 2.27
N TYR A 241 -7.95 -15.60 2.92
CA TYR A 241 -6.59 -15.40 2.40
C TYR A 241 -6.08 -16.61 1.61
N ASN A 242 -5.14 -16.37 0.70
CA ASN A 242 -4.70 -17.35 -0.29
C ASN A 242 -5.89 -17.92 -1.09
N ASP A 243 -6.86 -17.06 -1.40
CA ASP A 243 -8.10 -17.43 -2.07
C ASP A 243 -8.46 -16.36 -3.11
N PRO A 244 -7.79 -16.34 -4.27
CA PRO A 244 -7.99 -15.30 -5.28
C PRO A 244 -9.44 -15.22 -5.74
N ALA A 245 -9.96 -13.99 -5.85
CA ALA A 245 -11.21 -13.70 -6.53
C ALA A 245 -11.08 -13.99 -8.04
N LEU A 246 -12.07 -14.66 -8.62
CA LEU A 246 -12.05 -15.16 -9.99
C LEU A 246 -13.17 -14.57 -10.86
N SER A 247 -14.38 -14.39 -10.32
CA SER A 247 -15.53 -13.88 -11.07
C SER A 247 -16.54 -13.17 -10.15
N LEU A 248 -17.39 -12.31 -10.72
CA LEU A 248 -18.53 -11.74 -10.00
C LEU A 248 -19.72 -12.67 -10.16
N LEU A 249 -20.37 -12.98 -9.05
CA LEU A 249 -21.65 -13.68 -9.04
C LEU A 249 -22.74 -12.67 -9.31
N ARG A 250 -23.61 -12.94 -10.30
CA ARG A 250 -24.70 -12.05 -10.68
C ARG A 250 -26.05 -12.72 -10.49
N SER A 251 -27.02 -11.92 -10.08
CA SER A 251 -28.42 -12.31 -10.05
C SER A 251 -28.92 -12.62 -11.45
N SER A 252 -29.56 -13.77 -11.66
CA SER A 252 -30.24 -14.06 -12.93
C SER A 252 -31.43 -13.11 -13.17
N CYS A 253 -32.05 -12.60 -12.10
CA CYS A 253 -33.25 -11.78 -12.17
C CYS A 253 -32.94 -10.28 -12.31
N THR A 254 -32.06 -9.75 -11.46
CA THR A 254 -31.79 -8.31 -11.41
C THR A 254 -30.55 -7.90 -12.21
N GLN A 255 -29.74 -8.86 -12.65
CA GLN A 255 -28.40 -8.66 -13.26
C GLN A 255 -27.38 -7.93 -12.35
N MET A 256 -27.79 -7.60 -11.11
CA MET A 256 -26.93 -7.02 -10.09
C MET A 256 -25.89 -8.02 -9.63
N VAL A 257 -24.76 -7.51 -9.16
CA VAL A 257 -23.72 -8.33 -8.54
C VAL A 257 -24.21 -8.74 -7.16
N GLU A 258 -24.25 -10.04 -6.87
CA GLU A 258 -24.67 -10.58 -5.58
C GLU A 258 -23.49 -11.14 -4.78
N GLY A 259 -22.30 -11.20 -5.37
CA GLY A 259 -21.13 -11.74 -4.69
C GLY A 259 -19.91 -11.90 -5.57
N VAL A 260 -18.93 -12.63 -5.04
CA VAL A 260 -17.63 -12.92 -5.64
C VAL A 260 -17.39 -14.42 -5.55
N GLN A 261 -17.08 -15.04 -6.68
CA GLN A 261 -16.53 -16.39 -6.71
C GLN A 261 -15.02 -16.29 -6.51
N THR A 262 -14.50 -17.09 -5.59
CA THR A 262 -13.07 -17.26 -5.36
C THR A 262 -12.63 -18.65 -5.80
N SER A 263 -11.34 -18.95 -5.66
CA SER A 263 -10.83 -20.30 -5.94
C SER A 263 -11.40 -21.38 -5.02
N LYS A 264 -11.86 -21.02 -3.82
CA LYS A 264 -12.30 -21.95 -2.78
C LYS A 264 -13.70 -21.69 -2.24
N ASN A 265 -14.30 -20.53 -2.50
CA ASN A 265 -15.54 -20.07 -1.87
C ASN A 265 -16.44 -19.30 -2.85
N ASN A 266 -17.71 -19.16 -2.49
CA ASN A 266 -18.67 -18.24 -3.09
C ASN A 266 -19.12 -17.26 -2.00
N LEU A 267 -18.63 -16.02 -2.07
CA LEU A 267 -18.88 -14.99 -1.06
C LEU A 267 -19.98 -14.05 -1.54
N TYR A 268 -21.15 -14.13 -0.94
CA TYR A 268 -22.30 -13.27 -1.26
C TYR A 268 -22.26 -11.98 -0.47
N ALA A 269 -22.57 -10.87 -1.14
CA ALA A 269 -22.61 -9.52 -0.58
C ALA A 269 -24.03 -8.97 -0.68
N LYS A 270 -24.67 -8.69 0.47
CA LYS A 270 -26.03 -8.15 0.52
C LYS A 270 -26.11 -6.68 0.15
N ARG A 271 -25.03 -5.91 0.38
CA ARG A 271 -24.98 -4.47 0.13
C ARG A 271 -23.98 -4.09 -0.94
N ALA A 272 -22.71 -4.49 -0.77
CA ALA A 272 -21.65 -4.00 -1.65
C ALA A 272 -20.48 -4.97 -1.82
N VAL A 273 -19.86 -4.92 -3.00
CA VAL A 273 -18.52 -5.48 -3.25
C VAL A 273 -17.54 -4.33 -3.45
N VAL A 274 -16.46 -4.30 -2.67
CA VAL A 274 -15.41 -3.28 -2.77
C VAL A 274 -14.16 -3.90 -3.40
N ILE A 275 -13.69 -3.35 -4.51
CA ILE A 275 -12.48 -3.79 -5.19
C ILE A 275 -11.34 -2.88 -4.79
N ALA A 276 -10.50 -3.37 -3.88
CA ALA A 276 -9.31 -2.72 -3.33
C ALA A 276 -8.03 -3.54 -3.64
N ALA A 277 -8.01 -4.23 -4.79
CA ALA A 277 -6.97 -5.19 -5.18
C ALA A 277 -5.67 -4.53 -5.70
N GLY A 278 -5.39 -3.28 -5.34
CA GLY A 278 -4.20 -2.54 -5.77
C GLY A 278 -4.01 -2.58 -7.29
N ALA A 279 -2.79 -2.89 -7.74
CA ALA A 279 -2.45 -2.94 -9.16
C ALA A 279 -3.20 -4.03 -9.95
N TRP A 280 -3.75 -5.04 -9.25
CA TRP A 280 -4.57 -6.09 -9.86
C TRP A 280 -6.00 -5.64 -10.13
N SER A 281 -6.44 -4.49 -9.62
CA SER A 281 -7.82 -4.02 -9.81
C SER A 281 -8.19 -3.86 -11.29
N GLY A 282 -7.28 -3.38 -12.13
CA GLY A 282 -7.50 -3.25 -13.59
C GLY A 282 -7.72 -4.61 -14.28
N PRO A 283 -6.73 -5.53 -14.23
CA PRO A 283 -6.89 -6.88 -14.77
C PRO A 283 -8.07 -7.65 -14.17
N LEU A 284 -8.30 -7.51 -12.87
CA LEU A 284 -9.42 -8.14 -12.18
C LEU A 284 -10.74 -7.62 -12.76
N MET A 285 -10.95 -6.31 -12.87
CA MET A 285 -12.15 -5.74 -13.49
C MET A 285 -12.40 -6.25 -14.92
N LYS A 286 -11.34 -6.36 -15.72
CA LYS A 286 -11.41 -6.92 -17.08
C LYS A 286 -11.86 -8.38 -17.08
N SER A 287 -11.44 -9.18 -16.10
CA SER A 287 -11.86 -10.58 -15.95
C SER A 287 -13.26 -10.74 -15.35
N LEU A 288 -13.63 -9.85 -14.41
CA LEU A 288 -14.86 -9.90 -13.65
C LEU A 288 -16.09 -9.44 -14.44
N ILE A 289 -15.91 -8.56 -15.42
CA ILE A 289 -17.02 -7.91 -16.13
C ILE A 289 -16.84 -8.06 -17.64
N VAL A 290 -17.43 -9.12 -18.19
CA VAL A 290 -17.57 -9.34 -19.63
C VAL A 290 -18.83 -8.63 -20.11
N GLN A 291 -18.83 -7.29 -20.13
CA GLN A 291 -19.90 -6.49 -20.75
C GLN A 291 -19.31 -5.61 -21.85
N PRO A 292 -19.96 -5.52 -23.03
CA PRO A 292 -19.42 -4.82 -24.19
C PRO A 292 -19.27 -3.29 -24.03
N ASN A 293 -19.76 -2.69 -22.94
CA ASN A 293 -19.78 -1.23 -22.74
C ASN A 293 -19.21 -0.76 -21.39
N LEU A 294 -18.49 -1.62 -20.64
CA LEU A 294 -17.89 -1.16 -19.38
C LEU A 294 -16.59 -0.37 -19.67
N LEU A 295 -16.52 0.83 -19.13
CA LEU A 295 -15.32 1.68 -19.16
C LEU A 295 -14.11 0.93 -18.60
N PRO A 296 -13.00 0.79 -19.35
CA PRO A 296 -11.80 0.15 -18.83
C PRO A 296 -11.19 1.04 -17.76
N ILE A 297 -11.05 0.53 -16.54
CA ILE A 297 -10.38 1.24 -15.45
C ILE A 297 -8.86 1.09 -15.65
N PRO A 298 -8.13 2.17 -15.97
CA PRO A 298 -6.75 2.08 -16.44
C PRO A 298 -5.71 1.93 -15.31
N VAL A 299 -6.04 1.18 -14.25
CA VAL A 299 -5.07 0.86 -13.19
C VAL A 299 -3.99 -0.04 -13.78
N LYS A 300 -2.74 0.44 -13.78
CA LYS A 300 -1.57 -0.29 -14.29
C LYS A 300 -0.59 -0.59 -13.16
N PRO A 301 0.13 -1.74 -13.18
CA PRO A 301 1.23 -1.96 -12.26
C PRO A 301 2.41 -1.06 -12.62
N ARG A 302 2.86 -0.24 -11.67
CA ARG A 302 4.12 0.49 -11.77
C ARG A 302 5.10 -0.05 -10.75
N LYS A 303 6.05 -0.85 -11.22
CA LYS A 303 7.03 -1.54 -10.37
C LYS A 303 7.97 -0.52 -9.72
N GLY A 304 8.31 -0.74 -8.46
CA GLY A 304 9.33 0.02 -7.75
C GLY A 304 10.20 -0.86 -6.87
N HIS A 305 11.42 -0.39 -6.66
CA HIS A 305 12.42 -1.03 -5.79
C HIS A 305 12.76 -0.10 -4.62
N LEU A 306 12.98 -0.70 -3.46
CA LEU A 306 13.64 -0.08 -2.30
C LEU A 306 14.79 -0.97 -1.85
N LEU A 307 15.87 -0.33 -1.42
CA LEU A 307 16.99 -0.98 -0.76
C LEU A 307 16.79 -0.83 0.75
N LEU A 308 16.93 -1.92 1.47
CA LEU A 308 16.80 -1.95 2.93
C LEU A 308 18.14 -2.38 3.53
N LEU A 309 18.60 -1.57 4.48
CA LEU A 309 19.75 -1.86 5.33
C LEU A 309 19.25 -1.99 6.77
N GLU A 310 19.51 -3.12 7.40
CA GLU A 310 19.02 -3.44 8.74
C GLU A 310 19.91 -2.86 9.83
N ASN A 311 19.29 -2.37 10.91
CA ASN A 311 20.00 -1.86 12.10
C ASN A 311 21.15 -0.88 11.75
N PHE A 312 20.84 0.09 10.89
CA PHE A 312 21.81 0.98 10.29
C PHE A 312 22.27 2.06 11.28
N LYS A 313 23.59 2.18 11.45
CA LYS A 313 24.24 3.06 12.44
C LYS A 313 25.28 4.01 11.83
N ASP A 314 25.67 3.78 10.58
CA ASP A 314 26.74 4.53 9.91
C ASP A 314 26.29 5.92 9.42
N LEU A 315 25.01 6.24 9.57
CA LEU A 315 24.41 7.53 9.22
C LEU A 315 23.38 7.92 10.29
N GLN A 316 23.39 9.19 10.68
CA GLN A 316 22.27 9.80 11.37
C GLN A 316 21.31 10.37 10.34
N LEU A 317 20.02 10.10 10.52
CA LEU A 317 18.95 10.68 9.72
C LEU A 317 17.86 11.14 10.69
N ASN A 318 17.66 12.44 10.80
CA ASN A 318 16.70 13.06 11.71
C ASN A 318 15.31 13.11 11.08
N HIS A 319 15.26 13.42 9.78
CA HIS A 319 14.02 13.59 9.02
C HIS A 319 13.86 12.54 7.92
N GLY A 320 12.63 12.34 7.46
CA GLY A 320 12.42 11.66 6.18
C GLY A 320 12.86 12.56 5.03
N VAL A 321 13.61 12.04 4.06
CA VAL A 321 14.15 12.84 2.95
C VAL A 321 13.59 12.37 1.62
N MET A 322 13.22 13.32 0.74
CA MET A 322 12.77 13.08 -0.63
C MET A 322 13.38 14.14 -1.54
N GLU A 323 13.96 13.72 -2.67
CA GLU A 323 14.40 14.70 -3.68
C GLU A 323 13.21 15.27 -4.47
N VAL A 324 13.34 16.51 -4.96
CA VAL A 324 12.34 17.19 -5.81
C VAL A 324 11.98 16.37 -7.05
N GLY A 325 12.95 15.73 -7.71
CA GLY A 325 12.72 14.88 -8.88
C GLY A 325 11.71 13.73 -8.66
N TYR A 326 11.45 13.36 -7.40
CA TYR A 326 10.43 12.37 -7.07
C TYR A 326 9.02 12.81 -7.48
N ILE A 327 8.73 14.13 -7.43
CA ILE A 327 7.44 14.72 -7.79
C ILE A 327 7.21 14.62 -9.29
N ASP A 328 8.22 14.98 -10.10
CA ASP A 328 8.14 14.92 -11.56
C ASP A 328 7.79 13.50 -12.03
N HIS A 329 8.42 12.50 -11.40
CA HIS A 329 8.22 11.11 -11.72
C HIS A 329 6.87 10.53 -11.26
N GLN A 330 6.13 11.21 -10.38
CA GLN A 330 4.78 10.79 -9.97
C GLN A 330 3.75 11.02 -11.08
N VAL A 331 3.83 12.16 -11.76
CA VAL A 331 2.74 12.68 -12.61
C VAL A 331 2.97 12.44 -14.11
N PHE A 332 4.21 12.28 -14.59
CA PHE A 332 4.49 12.12 -16.04
C PHE A 332 5.65 11.15 -16.36
N PRO A 333 5.56 10.45 -17.51
CA PRO A 333 6.72 9.99 -18.25
C PRO A 333 6.87 10.65 -19.65
N SER A 334 6.15 11.73 -20.01
CA SER A 334 6.37 12.43 -21.29
C SER A 334 6.26 13.96 -21.21
N SER A 335 7.20 14.62 -21.91
CA SER A 335 7.19 15.99 -22.42
C SER A 335 7.01 17.14 -21.43
N THR A 336 8.10 17.55 -20.77
CA THR A 336 8.55 18.96 -20.59
C THR A 336 9.72 19.03 -19.61
N ARG A 337 10.87 18.43 -19.98
CA ARG A 337 12.16 18.97 -19.56
C ARG A 337 12.95 19.32 -20.80
N SER A 338 13.40 20.57 -20.80
CA SER A 338 14.32 21.21 -21.71
C SER A 338 15.30 20.27 -22.40
N PHE A 339 15.37 20.39 -23.72
CA PHE A 339 16.41 19.86 -24.61
C PHE A 339 17.81 19.93 -23.96
N THR A 340 18.32 18.78 -23.51
CA THR A 340 19.77 18.51 -23.51
C THR A 340 20.06 17.73 -24.80
N PRO A 341 20.72 18.33 -25.81
CA PRO A 341 21.11 17.60 -27.00
C PRO A 341 22.16 16.55 -26.63
N GLY A 342 21.81 15.26 -26.72
CA GLY A 342 22.77 14.15 -26.57
C GLY A 342 22.36 12.98 -25.67
N ALA A 343 21.20 13.02 -25.01
CA ALA A 343 20.68 11.82 -24.32
C ALA A 343 19.95 10.93 -25.34
N VAL A 344 20.47 9.71 -25.54
CA VAL A 344 19.83 8.68 -26.36
C VAL A 344 18.49 8.34 -25.72
N GLU A 345 17.40 8.61 -26.43
CA GLU A 345 16.06 8.15 -26.09
C GLU A 345 15.99 6.63 -26.34
N ASP A 346 16.02 5.85 -25.27
CA ASP A 346 15.73 4.41 -25.31
C ASP A 346 14.26 4.22 -24.92
N ASP A 347 13.40 4.13 -25.93
CA ASP A 347 11.94 4.29 -25.92
C ASP A 347 11.17 3.07 -25.36
N ASP A 348 11.81 2.13 -24.65
CA ASP A 348 11.14 0.89 -24.19
C ASP A 348 11.32 0.53 -22.70
N THR A 349 11.98 1.39 -21.91
CA THR A 349 11.98 1.28 -20.42
C THR A 349 12.09 2.64 -19.76
N LEU A 350 10.97 3.40 -19.70
CA LEU A 350 10.87 4.65 -18.92
C LEU A 350 11.06 4.35 -17.42
N SER A 351 12.31 4.20 -17.01
CA SER A 351 12.73 3.90 -15.65
C SER A 351 13.21 5.19 -15.00
N SER A 352 12.43 5.70 -14.05
CA SER A 352 12.81 6.87 -13.27
C SER A 352 13.35 6.43 -11.91
N ILE A 353 14.40 7.09 -11.44
CA ILE A 353 14.98 6.88 -10.11
C ILE A 353 15.00 8.21 -9.40
N SER A 354 14.54 8.19 -8.15
CA SER A 354 14.61 9.36 -7.30
C SER A 354 14.96 9.01 -5.89
N MET A 355 15.85 9.79 -5.27
CA MET A 355 16.25 9.58 -3.89
C MET A 355 15.11 9.83 -2.90
N THR A 356 14.91 8.85 -2.03
CA THR A 356 14.15 8.93 -0.79
C THR A 356 14.92 8.17 0.27
N ALA A 357 14.95 8.68 1.50
CA ALA A 357 15.59 8.03 2.63
C ALA A 357 14.70 8.14 3.87
N THR A 358 14.53 7.03 4.56
CA THR A 358 13.76 6.96 5.82
C THR A 358 14.42 5.98 6.78
N LEU A 359 14.37 6.29 8.08
CA LEU A 359 14.74 5.35 9.15
C LEU A 359 13.48 4.96 9.93
N ASP A 360 13.19 3.66 9.99
CA ASP A 360 12.09 3.16 10.82
C ASP A 360 12.43 3.13 12.32
N VAL A 361 11.50 2.66 13.16
CA VAL A 361 11.68 2.53 14.62
C VAL A 361 12.75 1.50 15.02
N LYS A 362 13.06 0.56 14.14
CA LYS A 362 14.10 -0.48 14.33
C LYS A 362 15.46 -0.05 13.74
N ARG A 363 15.57 1.20 13.31
CA ARG A 363 16.74 1.77 12.61
C ARG A 363 17.07 1.07 11.29
N ASN A 364 16.08 0.51 10.61
CA ASN A 364 16.31 0.08 9.23
C ASN A 364 16.27 1.30 8.32
N LEU A 365 17.31 1.46 7.51
CA LEU A 365 17.38 2.49 6.48
C LEU A 365 16.72 1.96 5.21
N LEU A 366 15.66 2.64 4.76
CA LEU A 366 15.08 2.39 3.45
C LEU A 366 15.49 3.49 2.49
N LEU A 367 16.20 3.09 1.43
CA LEU A 367 16.57 3.92 0.31
C LEU A 367 15.69 3.57 -0.88
N GLY A 368 15.12 4.58 -1.50
CA GLY A 368 14.25 4.40 -2.64
C GLY A 368 14.38 5.56 -3.60
N SER A 369 13.60 5.59 -4.67
CA SER A 369 12.89 4.45 -5.26
C SER A 369 12.93 4.55 -6.78
N SER A 370 12.71 3.42 -7.44
CA SER A 370 12.49 3.39 -8.89
C SER A 370 11.00 3.32 -9.27
N ARG A 371 10.71 3.66 -10.52
CA ARG A 371 9.40 3.42 -11.16
C ARG A 371 9.61 2.86 -12.56
N GLN A 372 8.96 1.75 -12.88
CA GLN A 372 9.08 1.06 -14.17
C GLN A 372 7.73 0.48 -14.63
N PHE A 373 7.41 0.61 -15.91
CA PHE A 373 6.29 -0.07 -16.56
C PHE A 373 6.78 -1.37 -17.20
N VAL A 374 6.85 -2.44 -16.40
CA VAL A 374 7.32 -3.78 -16.83
C VAL A 374 6.30 -4.87 -16.48
N GLY A 375 5.02 -4.51 -16.55
CA GLY A 375 3.92 -5.37 -16.13
C GLY A 375 4.03 -5.79 -14.65
N PHE A 376 3.68 -7.04 -14.37
CA PHE A 376 3.71 -7.62 -13.01
C PHE A 376 5.02 -8.35 -12.69
N SER A 377 6.10 -8.12 -13.46
CA SER A 377 7.40 -8.75 -13.18
C SER A 377 7.88 -8.41 -11.77
N ARG A 378 8.29 -9.45 -11.03
CA ARG A 378 8.92 -9.36 -9.69
C ARG A 378 10.43 -9.55 -9.74
N GLU A 379 10.99 -9.86 -10.92
CA GLU A 379 12.42 -10.07 -11.12
C GLU A 379 13.20 -8.84 -10.68
N MET A 380 14.29 -9.01 -9.95
CA MET A 380 15.13 -7.89 -9.55
C MET A 380 15.98 -7.44 -10.75
N ASP A 381 16.12 -6.12 -10.92
CA ASP A 381 17.02 -5.50 -11.90
C ASP A 381 18.24 -4.92 -11.17
N GLU A 382 19.40 -5.59 -11.28
CA GLU A 382 20.65 -5.17 -10.63
C GLU A 382 21.09 -3.77 -11.07
N SER A 383 20.81 -3.40 -12.31
CA SER A 383 21.16 -2.08 -12.83
C SER A 383 20.35 -0.98 -12.12
N ILE A 384 19.08 -1.23 -11.82
CA ILE A 384 18.21 -0.33 -11.05
C ILE A 384 18.67 -0.24 -9.61
N VAL A 385 19.01 -1.38 -8.99
CA VAL A 385 19.53 -1.44 -7.63
C VAL A 385 20.80 -0.60 -7.50
N LYS A 386 21.75 -0.77 -8.41
CA LYS A 386 22.98 0.02 -8.46
C LYS A 386 22.67 1.51 -8.62
N ARG A 387 21.78 1.88 -9.54
CA ARG A 387 21.42 3.29 -9.75
C ARG A 387 20.72 3.93 -8.54
N ILE A 388 19.90 3.18 -7.79
CA ILE A 388 19.31 3.69 -6.52
C ILE A 388 20.42 3.92 -5.49
N TRP A 389 21.36 2.98 -5.36
CA TRP A 389 22.48 3.13 -4.44
C TRP A 389 23.38 4.31 -4.79
N ASP A 390 23.78 4.42 -6.07
CA ASP A 390 24.60 5.51 -6.57
C ASP A 390 23.92 6.86 -6.32
N ARG A 391 22.61 6.96 -6.63
CA ARG A 391 21.82 8.17 -6.42
C ARG A 391 21.72 8.52 -4.94
N ALA A 392 21.51 7.56 -4.05
CA ALA A 392 21.54 7.80 -2.60
C ALA A 392 22.93 8.30 -2.14
N GLY A 393 24.02 7.74 -2.67
CA GLY A 393 25.39 8.16 -2.37
C GLY A 393 25.74 9.57 -2.85
N GLU A 394 24.99 10.13 -3.80
CA GLU A 394 25.11 11.55 -4.17
C GLU A 394 24.61 12.48 -3.06
N PHE A 395 23.58 12.09 -2.32
CA PHE A 395 23.01 12.86 -1.21
C PHE A 395 23.67 12.52 0.12
N PHE A 396 24.13 11.29 0.30
CA PHE A 396 24.76 10.81 1.54
C PHE A 396 26.14 10.21 1.22
N PRO A 397 27.22 11.03 1.15
CA PRO A 397 28.54 10.53 0.74
C PRO A 397 29.10 9.40 1.62
N ALA A 398 28.67 9.31 2.88
CA ALA A 398 29.02 8.19 3.76
C ALA A 398 28.67 6.83 3.13
N LEU A 399 27.57 6.73 2.38
CA LEU A 399 27.16 5.49 1.72
C LEU A 399 28.17 5.01 0.67
N LYS A 400 28.90 5.92 0.02
CA LYS A 400 29.93 5.56 -0.98
C LYS A 400 31.07 4.74 -0.38
N SER A 401 31.32 4.88 0.93
CA SER A 401 32.37 4.14 1.64
C SER A 401 31.95 2.75 2.12
N LEU A 402 30.65 2.41 2.08
CA LEU A 402 30.08 1.21 2.69
C LEU A 402 30.00 -0.01 1.75
N GLY A 403 30.54 0.07 0.54
CA GLY A 403 30.71 -1.10 -0.35
C GLY A 403 29.41 -1.81 -0.77
N ASN A 404 28.31 -1.08 -0.96
CA ASN A 404 27.00 -1.61 -1.37
C ASN A 404 26.41 -2.66 -0.42
N LYS A 405 26.60 -2.49 0.91
CA LYS A 405 25.96 -3.34 1.91
C LYS A 405 24.43 -3.16 1.87
N ILE A 406 23.74 -4.07 1.21
CA ILE A 406 22.27 -4.11 1.10
C ILE A 406 21.80 -5.44 1.68
N ASP A 407 20.99 -5.40 2.73
CA ASP A 407 20.50 -6.62 3.40
C ASP A 407 19.28 -7.19 2.67
N LYS A 408 18.40 -6.33 2.14
CA LYS A 408 17.20 -6.76 1.42
C LYS A 408 16.78 -5.77 0.34
N ILE A 409 16.18 -6.29 -0.72
CA ILE A 409 15.51 -5.49 -1.76
C ILE A 409 14.00 -5.73 -1.64
N ARG A 410 13.22 -4.65 -1.54
CA ARG A 410 11.76 -4.71 -1.61
C ARG A 410 11.32 -4.37 -3.02
N VAL A 411 10.48 -5.21 -3.62
CA VAL A 411 9.87 -4.99 -4.93
C VAL A 411 8.35 -4.93 -4.76
N GLY A 412 7.74 -3.87 -5.28
CA GLY A 412 6.29 -3.68 -5.21
C GLY A 412 5.70 -3.09 -6.48
N HIS A 413 4.42 -3.35 -6.73
CA HIS A 413 3.68 -2.83 -7.89
C HIS A 413 2.68 -1.79 -7.41
N ARG A 414 3.04 -0.51 -7.57
CA ARG A 414 2.14 0.60 -7.24
C ARG A 414 0.94 0.58 -8.20
N PRO A 415 -0.29 0.77 -7.70
CA PRO A 415 -1.46 0.92 -8.56
C PRO A 415 -1.43 2.31 -9.20
N TYR A 416 -0.87 2.40 -10.40
CA TYR A 416 -0.76 3.66 -11.14
C TYR A 416 -2.05 3.99 -11.87
N MET A 417 -2.43 5.27 -11.84
CA MET A 417 -3.51 5.85 -12.62
C MET A 417 -2.96 6.93 -13.56
N PRO A 418 -3.38 6.98 -14.84
CA PRO A 418 -2.83 7.92 -15.83
C PRO A 418 -2.95 9.40 -15.49
N ASP A 419 -3.99 9.78 -14.75
CA ASP A 419 -4.28 11.16 -14.35
C ASP A 419 -3.80 11.49 -12.93
N GLY A 420 -2.99 10.59 -12.32
CA GLY A 420 -2.33 10.84 -11.04
C GLY A 420 -3.23 10.78 -9.79
N LYS A 421 -4.52 10.44 -9.94
CA LYS A 421 -5.48 10.39 -8.83
C LYS A 421 -5.98 8.97 -8.56
N PRO A 422 -6.31 8.60 -7.31
CA PRO A 422 -6.98 7.34 -7.05
C PRO A 422 -8.37 7.31 -7.71
N VAL A 423 -8.89 6.11 -7.93
CA VAL A 423 -10.26 5.87 -8.36
C VAL A 423 -11.05 5.31 -7.19
N ILE A 424 -12.04 6.07 -6.74
CA ILE A 424 -12.82 5.80 -5.53
C ILE A 424 -14.29 6.07 -5.83
N GLY A 425 -15.13 5.05 -5.67
CA GLY A 425 -16.57 5.18 -5.86
C GLY A 425 -17.22 4.04 -6.64
N PRO A 426 -18.52 4.14 -6.93
CA PRO A 426 -19.27 3.10 -7.62
C PRO A 426 -18.79 2.92 -9.07
N VAL A 427 -18.87 1.69 -9.55
CA VAL A 427 -18.60 1.34 -10.94
C VAL A 427 -19.84 1.70 -11.79
N PRO A 428 -19.69 2.45 -12.90
CA PRO A 428 -20.79 2.76 -13.80
C PRO A 428 -21.50 1.50 -14.28
N GLY A 429 -22.84 1.47 -14.16
CA GLY A 429 -23.66 0.31 -14.48
C GLY A 429 -23.67 -0.82 -13.43
N LEU A 430 -22.86 -0.73 -12.37
CA LEU A 430 -22.81 -1.68 -11.25
C LEU A 430 -22.76 -0.89 -9.92
N PRO A 431 -23.86 -0.23 -9.51
CA PRO A 431 -23.83 0.73 -8.42
C PRO A 431 -23.49 0.13 -7.05
N ASN A 432 -23.60 -1.19 -6.89
CA ASN A 432 -23.22 -1.92 -5.68
C ASN A 432 -21.81 -2.52 -5.73
N VAL A 433 -21.04 -2.23 -6.79
CA VAL A 433 -19.61 -2.53 -6.87
C VAL A 433 -18.85 -1.21 -6.79
N LEU A 434 -17.98 -1.09 -5.79
CA LEU A 434 -17.15 0.10 -5.59
C LEU A 434 -15.69 -0.22 -5.90
N LEU A 435 -14.97 0.77 -6.40
CA LEU A 435 -13.51 0.75 -6.53
C LEU A 435 -12.88 1.57 -5.41
N ALA A 436 -11.73 1.10 -4.95
CA ALA A 436 -10.82 1.87 -4.09
C ALA A 436 -9.38 1.48 -4.44
N ALA A 437 -8.85 2.06 -5.53
CA ALA A 437 -7.52 1.73 -6.05
C ALA A 437 -6.84 2.95 -6.67
N GLY A 438 -5.64 2.78 -7.22
CA GLY A 438 -4.97 3.84 -7.98
C GLY A 438 -4.15 4.83 -7.16
N HIS A 439 -3.89 4.54 -5.88
CA HIS A 439 -3.20 5.46 -4.96
C HIS A 439 -1.69 5.62 -5.19
N GLU A 440 -1.10 5.03 -6.23
CA GLU A 440 0.34 5.06 -6.54
C GLU A 440 1.22 4.82 -5.28
N GLY A 441 2.15 5.74 -4.98
CA GLY A 441 3.00 5.74 -3.78
C GLY A 441 2.34 6.33 -2.54
N SER A 442 1.12 6.87 -2.64
CA SER A 442 0.39 7.50 -1.53
C SER A 442 -0.59 6.58 -0.80
N GLY A 443 -0.60 5.27 -1.11
CA GLY A 443 -1.59 4.32 -0.57
C GLY A 443 -1.68 4.27 0.96
N LEU A 444 -0.55 4.29 1.67
CA LEU A 444 -0.56 4.35 3.15
C LEU A 444 -1.08 5.69 3.65
N CYS A 445 -0.59 6.80 3.07
CA CYS A 445 -1.02 8.15 3.41
C CYS A 445 -2.53 8.37 3.24
N LEU A 446 -3.14 7.85 2.17
CA LEU A 446 -4.55 8.08 1.81
C LEU A 446 -5.52 7.01 2.34
N ALA A 447 -5.03 5.99 3.05
CA ALA A 447 -5.83 4.81 3.36
C ALA A 447 -7.05 5.10 4.23
N LEU A 448 -6.88 5.84 5.33
CA LEU A 448 -7.97 6.09 6.28
C LEU A 448 -9.02 7.04 5.69
N GLY A 449 -8.60 8.08 4.96
CA GLY A 449 -9.54 8.95 4.25
C GLY A 449 -10.30 8.21 3.14
N THR A 450 -9.63 7.30 2.42
CA THR A 450 -10.31 6.43 1.44
C THR A 450 -11.33 5.52 2.12
N ALA A 451 -10.99 4.96 3.27
CA ALA A 451 -11.87 4.08 4.03
C ALA A 451 -13.12 4.80 4.55
N GLU A 452 -12.94 6.01 5.11
CA GLU A 452 -14.05 6.88 5.51
C GLU A 452 -14.98 7.16 4.33
N MET A 453 -14.43 7.60 3.20
CA MET A 453 -15.21 7.89 1.98
C MET A 453 -16.01 6.68 1.46
N VAL A 454 -15.39 5.50 1.39
CA VAL A 454 -16.05 4.27 0.94
C VAL A 454 -17.13 3.83 1.93
N ALA A 455 -16.87 3.92 3.23
CA ALA A 455 -17.85 3.59 4.25
C ALA A 455 -19.05 4.53 4.20
N ASP A 456 -18.83 5.83 4.05
CA ASP A 456 -19.90 6.82 3.92
C ASP A 456 -20.80 6.53 2.71
N MET A 457 -20.22 6.15 1.57
CA MET A 457 -20.99 5.73 0.39
C MET A 457 -21.85 4.48 0.66
N ILE A 458 -21.31 3.46 1.33
CA ILE A 458 -22.01 2.19 1.60
C ILE A 458 -23.10 2.37 2.65
N LEU A 459 -22.86 3.23 3.65
CA LEU A 459 -23.79 3.51 4.74
C LEU A 459 -24.82 4.58 4.39
N GLY A 460 -24.59 5.35 3.33
CA GLY A 460 -25.45 6.48 2.94
C GLY A 460 -25.28 7.70 3.86
N ASN A 461 -24.11 7.87 4.46
CA ASN A 461 -23.80 9.00 5.32
C ASN A 461 -23.58 10.29 4.50
N PRO A 462 -23.73 11.48 5.12
CA PRO A 462 -23.25 12.72 4.53
C PRO A 462 -21.76 12.63 4.19
N LYS A 463 -21.38 13.10 3.01
CA LYS A 463 -19.99 13.04 2.55
C LYS A 463 -19.11 14.01 3.35
N THR A 464 -18.05 13.50 3.97
CA THR A 464 -17.03 14.33 4.64
C THR A 464 -16.08 15.01 3.64
N ILE A 465 -15.74 14.32 2.54
CA ILE A 465 -14.93 14.83 1.43
C ILE A 465 -15.71 14.62 0.13
N ASP A 466 -15.61 15.56 -0.81
CA ASP A 466 -16.18 15.36 -2.14
C ASP A 466 -15.45 14.22 -2.89
N HIS A 467 -16.19 13.20 -3.28
CA HIS A 467 -15.65 12.07 -4.02
C HIS A 467 -15.66 12.26 -5.54
N THR A 468 -16.33 13.31 -6.04
CA THR A 468 -16.49 13.57 -7.47
C THR A 468 -15.16 13.55 -8.24
N PRO A 469 -14.05 14.13 -7.72
CA PRO A 469 -12.75 14.08 -8.39
C PRO A 469 -12.16 12.67 -8.58
N TYR A 470 -12.66 11.68 -7.82
CA TYR A 470 -12.18 10.28 -7.82
C TYR A 470 -13.14 9.32 -8.53
N SER A 471 -14.31 9.78 -8.97
CA SER A 471 -15.30 8.96 -9.66
C SER A 471 -14.73 8.33 -10.93
N VAL A 472 -15.26 7.15 -11.30
CA VAL A 472 -14.98 6.53 -12.61
C VAL A 472 -15.75 7.22 -13.72
N GLU A 473 -16.96 7.69 -13.40
CA GLU A 473 -17.89 8.25 -14.37
C GLU A 473 -17.34 9.55 -14.99
N GLY A 474 -17.37 9.63 -16.32
CA GLY A 474 -16.89 10.80 -17.07
C GLY A 474 -15.38 11.01 -17.05
N ARG A 475 -14.60 10.11 -16.44
CA ARG A 475 -13.16 10.30 -16.24
C ARG A 475 -12.28 9.71 -17.35
N PHE A 476 -12.72 8.61 -17.97
CA PHE A 476 -11.97 7.89 -18.99
C PHE A 476 -12.87 7.52 -20.17
N CYS A 477 -13.38 8.54 -20.89
CA CYS A 477 -14.21 8.37 -22.08
C CYS A 477 -13.38 8.12 -23.35
#